data_AF-A0A225LZH4-F1
#
_entry.id   AF-A0A225LZH4-F1
#
_cell.length_a   1.000
_cell.length_b   1.000
_cell.length_c   1.000
_cell.angle_alpha   90.00
_cell.angle_beta   90.00
_cell.angle_gamma   90.00
#
_symmetry.space_group_name_H-M   'P 1'
#
loop_
_entity.id
_entity.type
_entity.pdbx_description
1 polymer ?
#
loop_
_entity_poly.entity_id
_entity_poly.type
_entity_poly.pdbx_seq_one_letter_code
_entity_poly.pdbx_strand_id
1 'polypeptide(L)'
;TAQHIETQYGTLELNGYHQAADGTLTIDYSYVLTKAPEVVGADASDTIGVTATDRDGSTDGSSIAIKIVDDAPQAHADVNSVREDAVDATVSGNVLAASGASVGDVADTQGADGATVTDIASNNVPGNTADDSVSGELTIKGAYGTVVIHADGSYDYTLDNSNLAVQGLTPDGGSLTDTYTYTITDGDGDSSTATLTITINGADDGVMVDVPGNRAA
;
A
#
# COMPACT_ATOMS: atom_id res chain seq x y z
N THR A 1 4.68 -24.54 38.32
CA THR A 1 3.85 -23.31 38.26
C THR A 1 4.07 -22.70 36.91
N ALA A 2 3.02 -22.18 36.28
CA ALA A 2 3.20 -21.44 35.05
C ALA A 2 4.12 -20.24 35.31
N GLN A 3 5.08 -20.02 34.42
CA GLN A 3 5.98 -18.87 34.49
C GLN A 3 5.64 -17.92 33.36
N HIS A 4 5.27 -16.70 33.74
CA HIS A 4 5.00 -15.60 32.83
C HIS A 4 6.30 -14.83 32.60
N ILE A 5 6.69 -14.70 31.34
CA ILE A 5 7.92 -14.04 30.93
C ILE A 5 7.56 -12.98 29.90
N GLU A 6 7.71 -11.71 30.31
CA GLU A 6 7.68 -10.59 29.38
C GLU A 6 9.00 -10.57 28.60
N THR A 7 8.87 -10.41 27.29
CA THR A 7 9.98 -10.32 26.34
C THR A 7 9.92 -8.97 25.63
N GLN A 8 10.78 -8.74 24.63
CA GLN A 8 10.79 -7.44 23.96
C GLN A 8 9.51 -7.21 23.13
N TYR A 9 9.01 -8.26 22.48
CA TYR A 9 7.91 -8.15 21.52
C TYR A 9 6.65 -8.90 21.96
N GLY A 10 6.74 -9.70 23.02
CA GLY A 10 5.60 -10.50 23.45
C GLY A 10 5.69 -11.01 24.87
N THR A 11 4.86 -12.00 25.13
CA THR A 11 4.79 -12.69 26.40
C THR A 11 4.87 -14.18 26.14
N LEU A 12 5.81 -14.85 26.83
CA LEU A 12 5.90 -16.30 26.88
C LEU A 12 5.30 -16.81 28.19
N GLU A 13 4.40 -17.78 28.09
CA GLU A 13 3.87 -18.53 29.22
C GLU A 13 4.42 -19.95 29.16
N LEU A 14 5.16 -20.33 30.21
CA LEU A 14 5.65 -21.68 30.40
C LEU A 14 4.51 -22.52 31.00
N ASN A 15 3.89 -23.39 30.21
CA ASN A 15 2.70 -24.15 30.62
C ASN A 15 3.05 -25.45 31.37
N GLY A 16 4.28 -25.91 31.27
CA GLY A 16 4.75 -27.11 31.95
C GLY A 16 6.04 -27.65 31.38
N TYR A 17 6.49 -28.75 31.97
CA TYR A 17 7.54 -29.56 31.38
C TYR A 17 7.29 -31.03 31.69
N HIS A 18 7.81 -31.89 30.82
CA HIS A 18 7.79 -33.33 30.95
C HIS A 18 9.22 -33.86 30.91
N GLN A 19 9.57 -34.73 31.85
CA GLN A 19 10.85 -35.44 31.83
C GLN A 19 10.62 -36.89 31.44
N ALA A 20 11.28 -37.34 30.37
CA ALA A 20 11.30 -38.75 29.98
C ALA A 20 12.29 -39.56 30.84
N ALA A 21 12.15 -40.89 30.82
CA ALA A 21 12.99 -41.78 31.62
C ALA A 21 14.49 -41.75 31.23
N ASP A 22 14.80 -41.28 30.02
CA ASP A 22 16.17 -41.08 29.52
C ASP A 22 16.77 -39.73 29.95
N GLY A 23 16.02 -38.90 30.68
CA GLY A 23 16.44 -37.58 31.15
C GLY A 23 16.06 -36.43 30.20
N THR A 24 15.49 -36.71 29.03
CA THR A 24 15.03 -35.66 28.09
C THR A 24 13.96 -34.80 28.73
N LEU A 25 14.15 -33.49 28.71
CA LEU A 25 13.15 -32.50 29.14
C LEU A 25 12.45 -31.92 27.91
N THR A 26 11.12 -32.01 27.89
CA THR A 26 10.25 -31.32 26.94
C THR A 26 9.51 -30.21 27.67
N ILE A 27 9.41 -29.05 27.04
CA ILE A 27 8.79 -27.86 27.62
C ILE A 27 7.56 -27.52 26.79
N ASP A 28 6.44 -27.31 27.46
CA ASP A 28 5.23 -26.79 26.85
C ASP A 28 5.15 -25.29 27.09
N TYR A 29 4.97 -24.52 26.04
CA TYR A 29 4.85 -23.07 26.13
C TYR A 29 3.81 -22.53 25.15
N SER A 30 3.33 -21.33 25.44
CA SER A 30 2.58 -20.50 24.50
C SER A 30 3.25 -19.12 24.44
N TYR A 31 3.28 -18.52 23.25
CA TYR A 31 3.79 -17.18 23.04
C TYR A 31 2.72 -16.32 22.40
N VAL A 32 2.53 -15.11 22.93
CA VAL A 32 1.63 -14.10 22.37
C VAL A 32 2.48 -12.90 21.99
N LEU A 33 2.49 -12.55 20.71
CA LEU A 33 3.08 -11.31 20.22
C LEU A 33 2.18 -10.15 20.67
N THR A 34 2.72 -9.19 21.40
CA THR A 34 1.97 -8.04 21.95
C THR A 34 2.46 -6.71 21.40
N LYS A 35 3.65 -6.70 20.80
CA LYS A 35 4.27 -5.55 20.15
C LYS A 35 4.91 -6.00 18.83
N ALA A 36 4.52 -5.37 17.72
CA ALA A 36 5.20 -5.56 16.44
C ALA A 36 6.65 -5.03 16.55
N PRO A 37 7.63 -5.68 15.90
CA PRO A 37 8.93 -5.09 15.71
C PRO A 37 8.82 -3.74 15.00
N GLU A 38 9.72 -2.81 15.32
CA GLU A 38 9.84 -1.52 14.62
C GLU A 38 11.20 -1.53 13.90
N VAL A 39 11.37 -2.44 12.94
CA VAL A 39 12.66 -2.74 12.29
C VAL A 39 12.48 -3.00 10.80
N VAL A 40 12.64 -1.92 10.02
CA VAL A 40 12.67 -1.90 8.56
C VAL A 40 13.40 -3.12 7.94
N GLY A 41 12.64 -3.99 7.28
CA GLY A 41 13.11 -5.04 6.39
C GLY A 41 13.86 -6.17 7.08
N ALA A 42 13.66 -6.36 8.38
CA ALA A 42 14.40 -7.33 9.17
C ALA A 42 13.52 -8.11 10.16
N ASP A 43 13.60 -9.44 10.06
CA ASP A 43 13.05 -10.32 11.08
C ASP A 43 13.63 -9.99 12.47
N ALA A 44 12.78 -10.00 13.48
CA ALA A 44 13.17 -9.88 14.88
C ALA A 44 13.14 -11.23 15.58
N SER A 45 13.67 -11.27 16.81
CA SER A 45 13.54 -12.47 17.64
C SER A 45 13.51 -12.16 19.11
N ASP A 46 12.68 -12.89 19.85
CA ASP A 46 12.81 -13.02 21.30
C ASP A 46 13.62 -14.27 21.64
N THR A 47 14.59 -14.13 22.55
CA THR A 47 15.38 -15.25 23.06
C THR A 47 15.19 -15.39 24.55
N ILE A 48 14.69 -16.55 24.98
CA ILE A 48 14.41 -16.87 26.37
C ILE A 48 15.40 -17.95 26.82
N GLY A 49 16.23 -17.64 27.81
CA GLY A 49 17.13 -18.61 28.43
C GLY A 49 16.35 -19.62 29.28
N VAL A 50 16.67 -20.89 29.12
CA VAL A 50 16.09 -21.99 29.89
C VAL A 50 17.21 -22.72 30.61
N THR A 51 17.07 -22.90 31.91
CA THR A 51 18.04 -23.63 32.73
C THR A 51 17.33 -24.76 33.47
N ALA A 52 17.84 -25.98 33.33
CA ALA A 52 17.47 -27.13 34.13
C ALA A 52 18.47 -27.28 35.29
N THR A 53 17.95 -27.55 36.49
CA THR A 53 18.76 -27.75 37.70
C THR A 53 18.41 -29.11 38.32
N ASP A 54 19.41 -29.98 38.50
CA ASP A 54 19.25 -31.25 39.20
C ASP A 54 19.24 -31.04 40.74
N ARG A 55 18.82 -32.06 41.49
CA ARG A 55 18.72 -32.07 42.95
C ARG A 55 20.05 -31.86 43.66
N ASP A 56 21.15 -32.20 43.01
CA ASP A 56 22.50 -31.98 43.53
C ASP A 56 23.04 -30.56 43.24
N GLY A 57 22.26 -29.74 42.51
CA GLY A 57 22.59 -28.37 42.15
C GLY A 57 23.31 -28.22 40.80
N SER A 58 23.58 -29.31 40.09
CA SER A 58 24.12 -29.26 38.72
C SER A 58 23.13 -28.60 37.77
N THR A 59 23.61 -27.76 36.87
CA THR A 59 22.76 -27.07 35.89
C THR A 59 23.20 -27.31 34.46
N ASP A 60 22.24 -27.42 33.56
CA ASP A 60 22.45 -27.33 32.12
C ASP A 60 21.41 -26.37 31.52
N GLY A 61 21.73 -25.73 30.39
CA GLY A 61 20.91 -24.67 29.85
C GLY A 61 20.88 -24.60 28.33
N SER A 62 19.80 -24.05 27.81
CA SER A 62 19.60 -23.78 26.39
C SER A 62 18.74 -22.52 26.24
N SER A 63 18.25 -22.26 25.03
CA SER A 63 17.32 -21.16 24.78
C SER A 63 16.16 -21.57 23.90
N ILE A 64 15.03 -20.91 24.10
CA ILE A 64 13.93 -20.86 23.16
C ILE A 64 14.11 -19.58 22.35
N ALA A 65 14.19 -19.71 21.03
CA ALA A 65 14.20 -18.58 20.12
C ALA A 65 12.86 -18.51 19.38
N ILE A 66 12.16 -17.39 19.54
CA ILE A 66 10.93 -17.08 18.80
C ILE A 66 11.32 -16.12 17.68
N LYS A 67 11.25 -16.61 16.44
CA LYS A 67 11.43 -15.75 15.26
C LYS A 67 10.13 -14.99 15.01
N ILE A 68 10.24 -13.67 14.90
CA ILE A 68 9.15 -12.77 14.57
C ILE A 68 9.45 -12.29 13.16
N VAL A 69 8.59 -12.71 12.23
CA VAL A 69 8.76 -12.38 10.82
C VAL A 69 8.19 -10.99 10.60
N ASP A 70 9.00 -10.18 9.94
CA ASP A 70 8.62 -8.85 9.50
C ASP A 70 7.71 -8.95 8.26
N ASP A 71 6.62 -8.18 8.24
CA ASP A 71 5.57 -8.25 7.22
C ASP A 71 5.44 -6.97 6.41
N ALA A 72 6.55 -6.62 5.74
CA ALA A 72 6.63 -5.49 4.82
C ALA A 72 5.44 -5.36 3.84
N PRO A 73 5.05 -4.12 3.48
CA PRO A 73 3.90 -3.87 2.63
C PRO A 73 4.15 -4.32 1.19
N GLN A 74 3.07 -4.65 0.49
CA GLN A 74 3.08 -5.03 -0.92
C GLN A 74 2.07 -4.20 -1.69
N ALA A 75 2.58 -3.31 -2.54
CA ALA A 75 1.79 -2.51 -3.48
C ALA A 75 1.50 -3.31 -4.77
N HIS A 76 0.32 -3.09 -5.35
CA HIS A 76 -0.16 -3.71 -6.58
C HIS A 76 -0.52 -2.66 -7.64
N ALA A 77 -0.40 -3.02 -8.92
CA ALA A 77 -0.72 -2.05 -9.96
C ALA A 77 -2.23 -1.89 -10.11
N ASP A 78 -2.68 -0.64 -10.21
CA ASP A 78 -4.07 -0.26 -10.38
C ASP A 78 -4.31 0.38 -11.74
N VAL A 79 -5.54 0.23 -12.23
CA VAL A 79 -5.97 0.85 -13.48
C VAL A 79 -7.35 1.46 -13.36
N ASN A 80 -7.53 2.60 -13.99
CA ASN A 80 -8.83 3.23 -14.17
C ASN A 80 -8.90 3.91 -15.54
N SER A 81 -10.09 4.36 -15.93
CA SER A 81 -10.25 5.02 -17.22
C SER A 81 -11.31 6.11 -17.16
N VAL A 82 -11.03 7.21 -17.84
CA VAL A 82 -11.96 8.32 -18.05
C VAL A 82 -12.22 8.47 -19.54
N ARG A 83 -13.43 8.90 -19.88
CA ARG A 83 -13.75 9.28 -21.26
C ARG A 83 -13.59 10.78 -21.38
N GLU A 84 -12.92 11.20 -22.45
CA GLU A 84 -12.91 12.60 -22.86
C GLU A 84 -14.33 13.16 -23.01
N ASP A 85 -14.47 14.46 -22.77
CA ASP A 85 -15.73 15.20 -22.89
C ASP A 85 -16.88 14.66 -22.04
N ALA A 86 -16.57 13.80 -21.06
CA ALA A 86 -17.50 13.46 -20.01
C ALA A 86 -17.94 14.72 -19.27
N VAL A 87 -19.24 14.80 -18.97
CA VAL A 87 -19.84 15.93 -18.21
C VAL A 87 -19.10 16.14 -16.89
N ASP A 88 -18.71 15.04 -16.25
CA ASP A 88 -17.80 15.00 -15.12
C ASP A 88 -16.52 14.30 -15.58
N ALA A 89 -15.50 15.07 -15.96
CA ALA A 89 -14.21 14.57 -16.46
C ALA A 89 -13.29 14.09 -15.31
N THR A 90 -13.90 13.47 -14.29
CA THR A 90 -13.25 13.02 -13.07
C THR A 90 -13.58 11.56 -12.80
N VAL A 91 -12.60 10.78 -12.37
CA VAL A 91 -12.77 9.40 -11.90
C VAL A 91 -12.08 9.23 -10.56
N SER A 92 -12.68 8.40 -9.70
CA SER A 92 -12.14 8.11 -8.37
C SER A 92 -11.82 6.63 -8.20
N GLY A 93 -11.01 6.30 -7.21
CA GLY A 93 -10.66 4.92 -6.85
C GLY A 93 -9.90 4.87 -5.54
N ASN A 94 -9.30 3.71 -5.26
CA ASN A 94 -8.42 3.55 -4.11
C ASN A 94 -7.30 2.55 -4.43
N VAL A 95 -6.05 3.01 -4.37
CA VAL A 95 -4.85 2.18 -4.65
C VAL A 95 -4.45 1.28 -3.47
N LEU A 96 -4.86 1.63 -2.26
CA LEU A 96 -4.41 0.97 -1.03
C LEU A 96 -5.44 -0.03 -0.50
N ALA A 97 -6.72 0.35 -0.48
CA ALA A 97 -7.78 -0.38 0.20
C ALA A 97 -8.87 -0.85 -0.78
N ALA A 98 -9.45 -2.02 -0.50
CA ALA A 98 -10.60 -2.53 -1.26
C ALA A 98 -11.85 -1.64 -1.15
N SER A 99 -11.93 -0.81 -0.09
CA SER A 99 -13.04 0.13 0.08
C SER A 99 -12.82 1.36 -0.80
N GLY A 100 -13.79 1.67 -1.66
CA GLY A 100 -13.67 2.79 -2.60
C GLY A 100 -12.86 2.45 -3.86
N ALA A 101 -12.37 1.21 -3.98
CA ALA A 101 -11.69 0.71 -5.15
C ALA A 101 -12.58 0.74 -6.40
N SER A 102 -11.99 1.16 -7.52
CA SER A 102 -12.58 1.11 -8.86
C SER A 102 -12.31 -0.23 -9.55
N VAL A 103 -12.98 -0.47 -10.68
CA VAL A 103 -12.73 -1.67 -11.48
C VAL A 103 -11.32 -1.60 -12.05
N GLY A 104 -10.47 -2.55 -11.66
CA GLY A 104 -9.06 -2.58 -12.06
C GLY A 104 -8.10 -2.22 -10.93
N ASP A 105 -8.61 -1.68 -9.82
CA ASP A 105 -7.84 -1.51 -8.60
C ASP A 105 -7.69 -2.87 -7.87
N VAL A 106 -6.53 -3.10 -7.26
CA VAL A 106 -6.18 -4.30 -6.50
C VAL A 106 -5.70 -3.88 -5.13
N ALA A 107 -6.42 -4.26 -4.08
CA ALA A 107 -6.06 -3.88 -2.71
C ALA A 107 -4.64 -4.35 -2.33
N ASP A 108 -3.88 -3.43 -1.75
CA ASP A 108 -2.52 -3.64 -1.29
C ASP A 108 -2.46 -4.41 0.03
N THR A 109 -1.33 -5.06 0.27
CA THR A 109 -1.02 -5.63 1.59
C THR A 109 -0.29 -4.59 2.42
N GLN A 110 -0.83 -4.26 3.59
CA GLN A 110 -0.36 -3.15 4.41
C GLN A 110 0.61 -3.51 5.53
N GLY A 111 0.89 -4.81 5.75
CA GLY A 111 1.59 -5.28 6.94
C GLY A 111 0.74 -5.26 8.23
N ALA A 112 1.33 -5.62 9.36
CA ALA A 112 0.65 -5.75 10.65
C ALA A 112 0.46 -4.40 11.38
N ASP A 113 1.30 -3.43 11.06
CA ASP A 113 1.34 -2.05 11.52
C ASP A 113 0.49 -1.10 10.67
N GLY A 114 0.17 -1.52 9.43
CA GLY A 114 -0.65 -0.78 8.50
C GLY A 114 0.16 0.23 7.71
N ALA A 115 -0.26 0.47 6.45
CA ALA A 115 0.46 1.30 5.51
C ALA A 115 -0.38 2.47 5.04
N THR A 116 0.29 3.53 4.62
CA THR A 116 -0.33 4.72 4.02
C THR A 116 0.41 5.12 2.75
N VAL A 117 -0.27 5.79 1.83
CA VAL A 117 0.40 6.40 0.67
C VAL A 117 1.25 7.57 1.16
N THR A 118 2.55 7.52 0.87
CA THR A 118 3.54 8.50 1.35
C THR A 118 4.20 9.29 0.23
N ASP A 119 4.14 8.80 -1.00
CA ASP A 119 4.71 9.49 -2.16
C ASP A 119 3.97 9.13 -3.46
N ILE A 120 4.00 10.05 -4.43
CA ILE A 120 3.51 9.84 -5.79
C ILE A 120 4.32 10.66 -6.79
N ALA A 121 4.67 10.06 -7.92
CA ALA A 121 5.43 10.68 -9.00
C ALA A 121 4.80 10.37 -10.37
N SER A 122 4.85 11.34 -11.29
CA SER A 122 4.36 11.12 -12.66
C SER A 122 5.43 10.47 -13.52
N ASN A 123 5.11 9.34 -14.16
CA ASN A 123 6.01 8.68 -15.12
C ASN A 123 6.02 9.40 -16.47
N ASN A 124 4.92 10.05 -16.85
CA ASN A 124 4.80 10.79 -18.11
C ASN A 124 5.49 12.16 -18.07
N VAL A 125 5.68 12.73 -16.87
CA VAL A 125 6.37 14.01 -16.65
C VAL A 125 7.54 13.81 -15.67
N PRO A 126 8.69 13.26 -16.14
CA PRO A 126 9.81 12.93 -15.25
C PRO A 126 10.31 14.13 -14.45
N GLY A 127 10.55 13.91 -13.16
CA GLY A 127 10.98 14.95 -12.24
C GLY A 127 9.84 15.82 -11.68
N ASN A 128 8.59 15.55 -12.07
CA ASN A 128 7.43 16.11 -11.38
C ASN A 128 7.13 15.28 -10.13
N THR A 129 7.27 15.90 -8.97
CA THR A 129 6.89 15.35 -7.67
C THR A 129 5.57 15.97 -7.21
N ALA A 130 4.85 15.29 -6.34
CA ALA A 130 3.64 15.87 -5.76
C ALA A 130 3.94 17.17 -5.01
N ASP A 131 2.96 18.08 -5.02
CA ASP A 131 2.87 19.15 -4.04
C ASP A 131 2.27 18.54 -2.76
N ASP A 132 3.00 18.65 -1.65
CA ASP A 132 2.51 18.23 -0.33
C ASP A 132 1.62 19.34 0.21
N SER A 133 0.33 19.20 -0.06
CA SER A 133 -0.66 20.07 0.54
C SER A 133 -0.87 19.65 2.00
N VAL A 134 -0.92 20.64 2.90
CA VAL A 134 -1.01 20.44 4.36
C VAL A 134 -2.20 19.52 4.68
N SER A 135 -1.94 18.22 4.91
CA SER A 135 -2.79 17.18 5.55
C SER A 135 -2.53 15.75 5.06
N GLY A 136 -1.44 15.47 4.33
CA GLY A 136 -1.19 14.12 3.77
C GLY A 136 -1.97 13.87 2.47
N GLU A 137 -2.35 14.95 1.80
CA GLU A 137 -2.90 14.95 0.45
C GLU A 137 -1.80 15.34 -0.53
N LEU A 138 -1.52 14.43 -1.48
CA LEU A 138 -0.51 14.59 -2.51
C LEU A 138 -1.21 14.95 -3.82
N THR A 139 -0.94 16.15 -4.34
CA THR A 139 -1.47 16.58 -5.64
C THR A 139 -0.38 16.52 -6.69
N ILE A 140 -0.63 15.84 -7.81
CA ILE A 140 0.33 15.71 -8.90
C ILE A 140 -0.30 15.90 -10.28
N LYS A 141 0.28 16.81 -11.06
CA LYS A 141 -0.11 17.03 -12.45
C LYS A 141 0.58 16.03 -13.39
N GLY A 142 -0.20 15.23 -14.10
CA GLY A 142 0.27 14.35 -15.17
C GLY A 142 0.44 15.08 -16.51
N ALA A 143 0.52 14.31 -17.59
CA ALA A 143 0.56 14.86 -18.95
C ALA A 143 -0.84 15.29 -19.42
N TYR A 144 -1.90 14.58 -18.98
CA TYR A 144 -3.26 14.78 -19.48
C TYR A 144 -4.26 15.18 -18.40
N GLY A 145 -3.95 14.99 -17.12
CA GLY A 145 -4.80 15.40 -16.01
C GLY A 145 -4.05 15.62 -14.71
N THR A 146 -4.78 15.68 -13.60
CA THR A 146 -4.24 15.86 -12.25
C THR A 146 -4.79 14.78 -11.34
N VAL A 147 -3.91 14.12 -10.57
CA VAL A 147 -4.30 13.22 -9.47
C VAL A 147 -4.20 13.98 -8.17
N VAL A 148 -5.22 13.84 -7.33
CA VAL A 148 -5.17 14.11 -5.89
C VAL A 148 -5.29 12.76 -5.21
N ILE A 149 -4.31 12.38 -4.39
CA ILE A 149 -4.31 11.12 -3.64
C ILE A 149 -4.11 11.38 -2.16
N HIS A 150 -4.82 10.65 -1.33
CA HIS A 150 -4.77 10.75 0.13
C HIS A 150 -3.98 9.60 0.75
N ALA A 151 -3.54 9.79 1.99
CA ALA A 151 -2.81 8.77 2.76
C ALA A 151 -3.54 7.42 2.87
N ASP A 152 -4.88 7.40 2.84
CA ASP A 152 -5.70 6.17 2.85
C ASP A 152 -5.83 5.48 1.49
N GLY A 153 -5.10 5.98 0.49
CA GLY A 153 -5.07 5.49 -0.90
C GLY A 153 -6.22 5.94 -1.76
N SER A 154 -7.24 6.62 -1.21
CA SER A 154 -8.31 7.19 -2.03
C SER A 154 -7.75 8.27 -2.96
N TYR A 155 -8.20 8.27 -4.21
CA TYR A 155 -7.75 9.24 -5.20
C TYR A 155 -8.89 9.74 -6.07
N ASP A 156 -8.71 10.95 -6.59
CA ASP A 156 -9.47 11.55 -7.68
C ASP A 156 -8.51 11.93 -8.82
N TYR A 157 -8.79 11.46 -10.04
CA TYR A 157 -8.15 11.94 -11.26
C TYR A 157 -9.10 12.88 -11.99
N THR A 158 -8.66 14.10 -12.27
CA THR A 158 -9.39 15.07 -13.10
C THR A 158 -8.65 15.28 -14.42
N LEU A 159 -9.32 14.95 -15.53
CA LEU A 159 -8.83 15.12 -16.89
C LEU A 159 -8.79 16.61 -17.27
N ASP A 160 -7.71 17.05 -17.92
CA ASP A 160 -7.63 18.37 -18.54
C ASP A 160 -8.19 18.33 -19.96
N ASN A 161 -9.51 18.49 -20.09
CA ASN A 161 -10.19 18.57 -21.40
C ASN A 161 -9.74 19.77 -22.26
N SER A 162 -8.97 20.72 -21.72
CA SER A 162 -8.39 21.79 -22.54
C SER A 162 -7.07 21.38 -23.23
N ASN A 163 -6.53 20.21 -22.87
CA ASN A 163 -5.31 19.68 -23.46
C ASN A 163 -5.53 19.33 -24.93
N LEU A 164 -4.75 19.93 -25.83
CA LEU A 164 -4.91 19.75 -27.28
C LEU A 164 -4.68 18.31 -27.76
N ALA A 165 -3.89 17.50 -27.03
CA ALA A 165 -3.70 16.10 -27.35
C ALA A 165 -4.93 15.27 -26.95
N VAL A 166 -5.56 15.61 -25.83
CA VAL A 166 -6.85 15.03 -25.40
C VAL A 166 -7.89 15.36 -26.46
N GLN A 167 -8.10 16.65 -26.78
CA GLN A 167 -9.03 17.14 -27.83
C GLN A 167 -8.72 16.67 -29.26
N GLY A 168 -7.60 15.98 -29.45
CA GLY A 168 -7.25 15.35 -30.73
C GLY A 168 -7.65 13.89 -30.80
N LEU A 169 -8.17 13.30 -29.73
CA LEU A 169 -8.65 11.93 -29.72
C LEU A 169 -9.97 11.85 -30.49
N THR A 170 -10.17 10.71 -31.13
CA THR A 170 -11.42 10.38 -31.79
C THR A 170 -11.85 9.00 -31.30
N PRO A 171 -13.11 8.58 -31.49
CA PRO A 171 -13.59 7.29 -30.96
C PRO A 171 -12.75 6.10 -31.45
N ASP A 172 -12.19 6.22 -32.66
CA ASP A 172 -11.34 5.22 -33.31
C ASP A 172 -9.84 5.58 -33.29
N GLY A 173 -9.50 6.76 -32.77
CA GLY A 173 -8.16 7.38 -32.84
C GLY A 173 -7.17 6.86 -31.79
N GLY A 174 -7.61 5.99 -30.89
CA GLY A 174 -6.81 5.43 -29.80
C GLY A 174 -7.12 6.04 -28.44
N SER A 175 -6.19 5.86 -27.51
CA SER A 175 -6.28 6.36 -26.13
C SER A 175 -4.95 6.99 -25.72
N LEU A 176 -5.02 7.91 -24.75
CA LEU A 176 -3.85 8.43 -24.04
C LEU A 176 -3.76 7.78 -22.66
N THR A 177 -2.61 7.89 -22.02
CA THR A 177 -2.38 7.29 -20.71
C THR A 177 -1.55 8.20 -19.82
N ASP A 178 -2.04 8.47 -18.62
CA ASP A 178 -1.24 8.96 -17.50
C ASP A 178 -0.91 7.79 -16.56
N THR A 179 0.36 7.63 -16.22
CA THR A 179 0.87 6.64 -15.27
C THR A 179 1.59 7.36 -14.13
N TYR A 180 1.27 6.95 -12.92
CA TYR A 180 1.85 7.46 -11.69
C TYR A 180 2.43 6.32 -10.88
N THR A 181 3.67 6.47 -10.41
CA THR A 181 4.26 5.56 -9.43
C THR A 181 3.89 6.08 -8.06
N TYR A 182 3.20 5.27 -7.26
CA TYR A 182 2.87 5.58 -5.88
C TYR A 182 3.70 4.70 -4.93
N THR A 183 3.95 5.22 -3.73
CA THR A 183 4.66 4.53 -2.65
C THR A 183 3.74 4.40 -1.46
N ILE A 184 3.63 3.19 -0.92
CA ILE A 184 3.05 2.94 0.40
C ILE A 184 4.18 2.68 1.39
N THR A 185 4.04 3.23 2.59
CA THR A 185 4.98 3.02 3.70
C THR A 185 4.19 2.57 4.92
N ASP A 186 4.67 1.53 5.57
CA ASP A 186 4.10 1.02 6.81
C ASP A 186 4.55 1.83 8.04
N GLY A 187 4.12 1.40 9.22
CA GLY A 187 4.35 2.11 10.49
C GLY A 187 5.80 2.06 10.96
N ASP A 188 6.59 1.06 10.55
CA ASP A 188 7.99 0.94 10.93
C ASP A 188 8.98 1.45 9.87
N GLY A 189 8.50 1.68 8.65
CA GLY A 189 9.19 2.43 7.60
C GLY A 189 9.51 1.60 6.36
N ASP A 190 9.13 0.33 6.31
CA ASP A 190 9.19 -0.43 5.07
C ASP A 190 8.27 0.14 4.00
N SER A 191 8.72 0.08 2.76
CA SER A 191 8.03 0.74 1.65
C SER A 191 7.93 -0.15 0.44
N SER A 192 6.81 -0.01 -0.26
CA SER A 192 6.49 -0.71 -1.50
C SER A 192 6.00 0.26 -2.54
N THR A 193 6.27 -0.01 -3.81
CA THR A 193 5.86 0.87 -4.92
C THR A 193 5.10 0.10 -5.98
N ALA A 194 4.08 0.72 -6.54
CA ALA A 194 3.37 0.23 -7.72
C ALA A 194 2.86 1.40 -8.56
N THR A 195 1.99 1.12 -9.52
CA THR A 195 1.55 2.13 -10.50
C THR A 195 0.05 2.26 -10.55
N LEU A 196 -0.44 3.49 -10.52
CA LEU A 196 -1.79 3.85 -10.96
C LEU A 196 -1.74 4.27 -12.43
N THR A 197 -2.51 3.59 -13.29
CA THR A 197 -2.60 3.91 -14.72
C THR A 197 -4.00 4.38 -15.09
N ILE A 198 -4.11 5.62 -15.56
CA ILE A 198 -5.36 6.21 -16.04
C ILE A 198 -5.36 6.21 -17.56
N THR A 199 -6.33 5.52 -18.16
CA THR A 199 -6.55 5.53 -19.61
C THR A 199 -7.59 6.59 -19.99
N ILE A 200 -7.23 7.47 -20.92
CA ILE A 200 -8.10 8.50 -21.47
C ILE A 200 -8.63 7.99 -22.81
N ASN A 201 -9.92 7.67 -22.85
CA ASN A 201 -10.59 7.19 -24.06
C ASN A 201 -11.21 8.36 -24.82
N GLY A 202 -10.97 8.41 -26.13
CA GLY A 202 -11.56 9.44 -27.00
C GLY A 202 -13.08 9.40 -27.05
N ALA A 203 -13.69 10.56 -27.32
CA ALA A 203 -15.11 10.71 -27.58
C ALA A 203 -15.37 11.16 -29.03
N ASP A 204 -16.65 11.19 -29.42
CA ASP A 204 -17.05 11.82 -30.68
C ASP A 204 -17.43 13.25 -30.36
N ASP A 205 -16.57 14.20 -30.77
CA ASP A 205 -16.72 15.62 -30.46
C ASP A 205 -17.91 16.26 -31.19
N GLY A 206 -18.51 15.52 -32.13
CA GLY A 206 -19.53 16.03 -33.03
C GLY A 206 -18.98 17.10 -33.97
N VAL A 207 -19.75 17.42 -35.01
CA VAL A 207 -19.43 18.51 -35.93
C VAL A 207 -20.51 19.57 -35.83
N MET A 208 -20.13 20.77 -35.37
CA MET A 208 -21.01 21.95 -35.45
C MET A 208 -20.64 22.76 -36.69
N VAL A 209 -21.53 22.75 -37.69
CA VAL A 209 -21.45 23.67 -38.83
C VAL A 209 -22.33 24.87 -38.52
N ASP A 210 -21.72 26.03 -38.26
CA ASP A 210 -22.43 27.29 -38.21
C ASP A 210 -22.70 27.77 -39.65
N VAL A 211 -23.97 27.91 -40.01
CA VAL A 211 -24.38 28.51 -41.28
C VAL A 211 -24.79 29.94 -40.98
N PRO A 212 -24.02 30.96 -41.39
CA PRO A 212 -24.39 32.35 -41.19
C PRO A 212 -25.76 32.59 -41.82
N GLY A 213 -26.70 33.08 -41.02
CA GLY A 213 -28.07 33.32 -41.45
C GLY A 213 -28.11 34.15 -42.74
N ASN A 214 -28.74 33.59 -43.78
CA ASN A 214 -29.02 34.29 -45.03
C ASN A 214 -29.90 35.51 -44.72
N ARG A 215 -29.29 36.68 -44.54
CA ARG A 215 -30.02 37.95 -44.60
C ARG A 215 -30.38 38.17 -46.06
N ALA A 216 -31.54 37.65 -46.44
CA ALA A 216 -32.20 38.01 -47.69
C ALA A 216 -32.25 39.55 -47.79
N ALA A 217 -31.81 40.06 -48.93
CA ALA A 217 -31.67 41.48 -49.26
C ALA A 217 -33.01 42.22 -49.25
#